data_AF-V9LIG5-F1
#
_entry.id   AF-V9LIG5-F1
#
_cell.length_a   1.000
_cell.length_b   1.000
_cell.length_c   1.000
_cell.angle_alpha   90.00
_cell.angle_beta   90.00
_cell.angle_gamma   90.00
#
_symmetry.space_group_name_H-M   'P 1'
#
loop_
_entity.id
_entity.type
_entity.pdbx_description
1 polymer ?
#
loop_
_entity_poly.entity_id
_entity_poly.type
_entity_poly.pdbx_seq_one_letter_code
_entity_poly.pdbx_strand_id
1 'polypeptide(L)'
;MESVLEQHLDETMKNPAIIGVLCADAQGLNLGCRGSLVDEHAGVVSVLAQQATKLTIDPTDTPVICLESDNGNIIIHKHSSITVAVHKVAS
;
A
#
# COMPACT_ATOMS: atom_id res chain seq x y z
N MET A 1 -5.84 -15.68 13.02
CA MET A 1 -5.83 -15.70 11.55
C MET A 1 -5.05 -14.51 10.99
N GLU A 2 -5.12 -13.33 11.62
CA GLU A 2 -4.37 -12.13 11.22
C GLU A 2 -2.90 -12.10 11.66
N SER A 3 -2.49 -12.95 12.61
CA SER A 3 -1.14 -12.95 13.20
C SER A 3 0.00 -13.02 12.18
N VAL A 4 -0.22 -13.68 11.03
CA VAL A 4 0.77 -13.76 9.95
C VAL A 4 0.90 -12.43 9.21
N LEU A 5 -0.21 -11.76 8.93
CA LEU A 5 -0.20 -10.43 8.29
C LEU A 5 0.43 -9.41 9.23
N GLU A 6 0.01 -9.39 10.49
CA GLU A 6 0.56 -8.49 11.51
C GLU A 6 2.08 -8.67 11.68
N GLN A 7 2.56 -9.93 11.73
CA GLN A 7 3.99 -10.21 11.75
C GLN A 7 4.71 -9.67 10.50
N HIS A 8 4.11 -9.80 9.32
CA HIS A 8 4.72 -9.31 8.09
C HIS A 8 4.76 -7.78 8.01
N LEU A 9 3.73 -7.10 8.52
CA LEU A 9 3.72 -5.64 8.66
C LEU A 9 4.83 -5.17 9.61
N ASP A 10 4.99 -5.86 10.75
CA ASP A 10 6.06 -5.58 11.72
C ASP A 10 7.45 -5.84 11.13
N GLU A 11 7.62 -6.92 10.35
CA GLU A 11 8.87 -7.22 9.64
C GLU A 11 9.20 -6.17 8.57
N THR A 12 8.20 -5.67 7.84
CA THR A 12 8.38 -4.62 6.82
C THR A 12 8.87 -3.32 7.46
N MET A 13 8.34 -2.97 8.63
CA MET A 13 8.73 -1.78 9.40
C MET A 13 10.15 -1.88 10.01
N LYS A 14 10.82 -3.06 9.99
CA LYS A 14 12.22 -3.18 10.42
C LYS A 14 13.20 -2.52 9.45
N ASN A 15 12.78 -2.25 8.22
CA ASN A 15 13.60 -1.49 7.28
C ASN A 15 13.62 -0.01 7.69
N PRO A 16 14.79 0.60 8.00
CA PRO A 16 14.86 1.97 8.48
C PRO A 16 14.38 3.02 7.48
N ALA A 17 14.32 2.68 6.19
CA ALA A 17 13.80 3.58 5.16
C ALA A 17 12.25 3.55 5.09
N ILE A 18 11.59 2.56 5.70
CA ILE A 18 10.13 2.41 5.67
C ILE A 18 9.56 3.00 6.96
N ILE A 19 8.71 4.01 6.82
CA ILE A 19 8.08 4.72 7.94
C ILE A 19 6.57 4.47 8.04
N GLY A 20 6.00 3.75 7.08
CA GLY A 20 4.64 3.26 7.16
C GLY A 20 4.31 2.18 6.14
N VAL A 21 3.36 1.32 6.50
CA VAL A 21 2.81 0.29 5.61
C VAL A 21 1.32 0.12 5.89
N LEU A 22 0.53 -0.14 4.86
CA LEU A 22 -0.91 -0.39 4.97
C LEU A 22 -1.35 -1.43 3.94
N CYS A 23 -2.21 -2.35 4.37
CA CYS A 23 -2.89 -3.31 3.52
C CYS A 23 -4.40 -3.02 3.55
N ALA A 24 -5.02 -2.92 2.38
CA ALA A 24 -6.47 -2.72 2.23
C ALA A 24 -7.07 -3.76 1.29
N ASP A 25 -8.36 -4.05 1.46
CA ASP A 25 -9.11 -4.87 0.52
C ASP A 25 -9.63 -4.07 -0.70
N ALA A 26 -10.36 -4.77 -1.57
CA ALA A 26 -10.97 -4.17 -2.77
C ALA A 26 -12.11 -3.18 -2.48
N GLN A 27 -12.65 -3.15 -1.25
CA GLN A 27 -13.65 -2.18 -0.82
C GLN A 27 -13.01 -0.96 -0.14
N GLY A 28 -11.69 -0.98 0.08
CA GLY A 28 -10.97 0.07 0.77
C GLY A 28 -11.06 -0.04 2.29
N LEU A 29 -11.38 -1.24 2.81
CA LEU A 29 -11.31 -1.53 4.23
C LEU A 29 -9.89 -1.93 4.61
N ASN A 30 -9.43 -1.41 5.75
CA ASN A 30 -8.11 -1.70 6.28
C ASN A 30 -8.04 -3.14 6.79
N LEU A 31 -6.99 -3.86 6.37
CA LEU A 31 -6.66 -5.20 6.84
C LEU A 31 -5.52 -5.17 7.87
N GLY A 32 -4.78 -4.07 7.94
CA GLY A 32 -3.67 -3.87 8.87
C GLY A 32 -2.75 -2.74 8.40
N CYS A 33 -2.28 -1.94 9.36
CA CYS A 33 -1.42 -0.79 9.08
C CYS A 33 -0.39 -0.56 10.19
N ARG A 34 0.71 0.15 9.86
CA ARG A 34 1.78 0.57 10.77
C ARG A 34 2.33 1.93 10.38
N GLY A 35 2.84 2.66 11.37
CA GLY A 35 3.59 3.89 11.17
C GLY A 35 2.74 5.03 10.61
N SER A 36 3.25 5.72 9.59
CA SER A 36 2.63 6.92 9.02
C SER A 36 1.34 6.66 8.23
N LEU A 37 1.08 5.42 7.82
CA LEU A 37 -0.14 5.05 7.11
C LEU A 37 -1.14 4.51 8.13
N VAL A 38 -2.22 5.25 8.35
CA VAL A 38 -3.32 4.90 9.27
C VAL A 38 -4.60 4.51 8.53
N ASP A 39 -5.55 3.93 9.26
CA ASP A 39 -6.81 3.34 8.78
C ASP A 39 -7.55 4.17 7.71
N GLU A 40 -7.65 5.49 7.91
CA GLU A 40 -8.34 6.41 7.00
C GLU A 40 -7.76 6.44 5.56
N HIS A 41 -6.52 5.99 5.38
CA HIS A 41 -5.87 5.96 4.07
C HIS A 41 -6.27 4.74 3.22
N ALA A 42 -6.88 3.70 3.80
CA ALA A 42 -7.22 2.47 3.09
C ALA A 42 -8.12 2.72 1.87
N GLY A 43 -9.11 3.60 2.03
CA GLY A 43 -10.02 3.98 0.95
C GLY A 43 -9.30 4.62 -0.23
N VAL A 44 -8.48 5.65 0.01
CA VAL A 44 -7.78 6.37 -1.08
C VAL A 44 -6.75 5.48 -1.77
N VAL A 45 -6.01 4.67 -1.01
CA VAL A 45 -5.02 3.73 -1.57
C VAL A 45 -5.68 2.70 -2.49
N SER A 46 -6.80 2.10 -2.07
CA SER A 46 -7.52 1.12 -2.88
C SER A 46 -8.10 1.76 -4.16
N VAL A 47 -8.69 2.96 -4.05
CA VAL A 47 -9.24 3.67 -5.21
C VAL A 47 -8.14 4.04 -6.21
N LEU A 48 -6.99 4.56 -5.76
CA LEU A 48 -5.87 4.86 -6.65
C LEU A 48 -5.44 3.64 -7.45
N ALA A 49 -5.29 2.49 -6.79
CA ALA A 49 -4.93 1.25 -7.46
C ALA A 49 -6.00 0.80 -8.47
N GLN A 50 -7.28 0.91 -8.13
CA GLN A 50 -8.37 0.58 -9.05
C GLN A 50 -8.42 1.49 -10.27
N GLN A 51 -8.12 2.77 -10.13
CA GLN A 51 -8.07 3.68 -11.28
C GLN A 51 -6.83 3.39 -12.15
N ALA A 52 -5.68 3.11 -11.54
CA ALA A 52 -4.47 2.81 -12.27
C ALA A 52 -4.60 1.54 -13.13
N THR A 53 -5.27 0.49 -12.64
CA THR A 53 -5.53 -0.72 -13.44
C THR A 53 -6.31 -0.42 -14.74
N LYS A 54 -7.11 0.65 -14.80
CA LYS A 54 -7.84 1.03 -16.03
C LYS A 54 -6.94 1.64 -17.11
N LEU A 55 -5.69 1.96 -16.79
CA LEU A 55 -4.71 2.51 -17.74
C LEU A 55 -4.04 1.43 -18.59
N THR A 56 -4.13 0.16 -18.17
CA THR A 56 -3.63 -0.98 -18.95
C THR A 56 -4.79 -1.75 -19.59
N ILE A 57 -4.51 -2.35 -20.74
CA ILE A 57 -5.46 -3.23 -21.44
C ILE A 57 -5.30 -4.67 -20.95
N ASP A 58 -4.09 -5.04 -20.53
CA ASP A 58 -3.79 -6.37 -20.04
C ASP A 58 -4.14 -6.47 -18.55
N PRO A 59 -5.13 -7.29 -18.15
CA PRO A 59 -5.52 -7.41 -16.75
C PRO A 59 -4.44 -8.05 -15.86
N THR A 60 -3.39 -8.63 -16.44
CA THR A 60 -2.24 -9.17 -15.70
C THR A 60 -1.15 -8.12 -15.43
N ASP A 61 -1.17 -7.02 -16.18
CA ASP A 61 -0.24 -5.91 -16.03
C ASP A 61 -0.70 -4.97 -14.91
N THR A 62 -0.34 -5.29 -13.67
CA THR A 62 -0.75 -4.48 -12.51
C THR A 62 0.24 -3.33 -12.27
N PRO A 63 -0.17 -2.06 -12.49
CA PRO A 63 0.75 -0.94 -12.36
C PRO A 63 1.12 -0.69 -10.90
N VAL A 64 2.32 -0.15 -10.69
CA VAL A 64 2.78 0.42 -9.41
C VAL A 64 2.56 1.92 -9.45
N ILE A 65 1.87 2.48 -8.46
CA ILE A 65 1.66 3.92 -8.31
C ILE A 65 2.67 4.47 -7.32
N CYS A 66 3.36 5.55 -7.68
CA CYS A 66 4.26 6.28 -6.78
C CYS A 66 3.73 7.69 -6.59
N LEU A 67 3.44 8.06 -5.34
CA LEU A 67 3.20 9.45 -4.94
C LEU A 67 4.50 9.98 -4.35
N GLU A 68 5.11 10.96 -5.00
CA GLU A 68 6.42 11.50 -4.63
C GLU A 68 6.28 12.90 -4.06
N SER A 69 6.98 13.17 -2.96
CA SER A 69 7.02 14.46 -2.29
C SER A 69 8.35 14.69 -1.60
N ASP A 70 8.58 15.89 -1.08
CA ASP A 70 9.76 16.20 -0.26
C ASP A 70 9.85 15.32 1.01
N ASN A 71 8.73 14.74 1.45
CA ASN A 71 8.66 13.87 2.63
C ASN A 71 8.95 12.39 2.32
N GLY A 72 9.24 12.06 1.07
CA GLY A 72 9.41 10.70 0.60
C GLY A 72 8.29 10.23 -0.32
N ASN A 73 8.24 8.92 -0.53
CA ASN A 73 7.44 8.27 -1.56
C ASN A 73 6.45 7.29 -0.95
N ILE A 74 5.18 7.39 -1.36
CA ILE A 74 4.18 6.36 -1.10
C ILE A 74 4.06 5.49 -2.35
N ILE A 75 4.44 4.23 -2.22
CA ILE A 75 4.41 3.23 -3.29
C ILE A 75 3.20 2.34 -3.06
N ILE A 76 2.29 2.28 -4.03
CA ILE A 76 1.04 1.54 -3.97
C ILE A 76 1.04 0.47 -5.06
N HIS A 77 0.72 -0.77 -4.69
CA HIS A 77 0.56 -1.86 -5.64
C HIS A 77 -0.63 -2.73 -5.26
N LYS A 78 -1.33 -3.25 -6.27
CA LYS A 78 -2.47 -4.15 -6.08
C LYS A 78 -2.11 -5.53 -6.57
N HIS A 79 -2.34 -6.51 -5.70
CA HIS A 79 -2.21 -7.92 -6.01
C HIS A 79 -3.55 -8.63 -5.75
N SER A 80 -4.20 -9.07 -6.82
CA SER A 80 -5.56 -9.63 -6.78
C SER A 80 -6.57 -8.68 -6.14
N SER A 81 -7.10 -8.99 -4.95
CA SER A 81 -8.07 -8.16 -4.22
C SER A 81 -7.45 -7.33 -3.10
N ILE A 82 -6.14 -7.41 -2.89
CA ILE A 82 -5.44 -6.70 -1.82
C ILE A 82 -4.61 -5.58 -2.44
N THR A 83 -4.69 -4.40 -1.84
CA THR A 83 -3.84 -3.26 -2.17
C THR A 83 -2.87 -3.01 -1.01
N VAL A 84 -1.59 -2.88 -1.32
CA VAL A 84 -0.54 -2.58 -0.35
C VAL A 84 0.03 -1.20 -0.65
N ALA A 85 0.20 -0.39 0.38
CA ALA A 85 0.90 0.88 0.33
C ALA A 85 2.10 0.86 1.27
N VAL A 86 3.24 1.36 0.81
CA VAL A 86 4.48 1.51 1.58
C VAL A 86 4.93 2.96 1.51
N HIS A 87 5.09 3.60 2.67
CA HIS A 87 5.67 4.93 2.77
C HIS A 87 7.17 4.81 3.10
N LYS A 88 7.99 5.23 2.15
CA LYS A 88 9.45 5.18 2.22
C LYS A 88 10.03 6.59 2.21
N VAL A 89 10.96 6.89 3.10
CA VAL A 89 11.67 8.18 3.06
C VAL A 89 12.55 8.29 1.80
N ALA A 90 12.64 9.49 1.24
CA ALA A 90 13.59 9.78 0.16
C ALA A 90 15.02 9.56 0.68
N SER A 91 15.86 8.89 -0.13
CA SER A 91 17.27 8.63 0.18
C SER A 91 18.17 9.74 -0.34
#